data_AF-A0A9E3QZI1-F1
#
_entry.id   AF-A0A9E3QZI1-F1
#
_cell.length_a   1.000
_cell.length_b   1.000
_cell.length_c   1.000
_cell.angle_alpha   90.00
_cell.angle_beta   90.00
_cell.angle_gamma   90.00
#
_symmetry.space_group_name_H-M   'P 1'
#
loop_
_entity.id
_entity.type
_entity.pdbx_description
1 polymer ?
#
loop_
_entity_poly.entity_id
_entity_poly.type
_entity_poly.pdbx_seq_one_letter_code
_entity_poly.pdbx_strand_id
1 'polypeptide(L)'
;MRIVAPWFAVVALVGCAQGPGATGSGGGDGSSGGGSTGSGGGTGASGGGTSSMIKADLPCDVAAMLNASCIGCHGEVLAQSAPMHLVNRDDFLAKSNIDPSQNYGQRSVVRMASNDIPMPPAPAAHVDQVTQQAFSTWVQAGMPAGNCAADAGTPTMRITDAGAMPCDVAAAVAAKCATCHQVPLRGAAPFPLLTRADFLTQSETDPTKTRAERSFIRMQDGTNPMPPVGYPGFTADEAIAFSNWVSGGTKEGTCDRVDAGTVSPLSCTSGQFWTFGNAESPNMNPGLACRACHTQLAPFRAYFFSGTVFPTLHEKDTCYSAPPSDAKVQIIDKNGNVALTMVPSGASGNFRSSSTSTNIAMPFTARITAGGRTATMRTPQVVGDCNACHTEQGANGAIGRLVWP
;
A
#
# COMPACT_ATOMS: atom_id res chain seq x y z
N MET A 1 -19.53 -8.51 74.04
CA MET A 1 -20.47 -7.40 74.28
C MET A 1 -20.29 -6.39 73.15
N ARG A 2 -21.34 -6.19 72.32
CA ARG A 2 -21.48 -5.27 71.16
C ARG A 2 -20.61 -5.65 69.93
N ILE A 3 -21.08 -6.21 68.79
CA ILE A 3 -22.18 -5.89 67.83
C ILE A 3 -22.22 -4.40 67.48
N VAL A 4 -21.89 -3.99 66.23
CA VAL A 4 -22.83 -3.63 65.14
C VAL A 4 -22.11 -3.54 63.77
N ALA A 5 -22.90 -3.77 62.71
CA ALA A 5 -22.59 -3.95 61.28
C ALA A 5 -22.51 -2.62 60.46
N PRO A 6 -22.19 -2.66 59.14
CA PRO A 6 -21.97 -1.49 58.30
C PRO A 6 -23.25 -0.99 57.59
N TRP A 7 -23.23 0.26 57.11
CA TRP A 7 -24.32 0.88 56.34
C TRP A 7 -23.90 1.19 54.90
N PHE A 8 -24.79 0.85 53.97
CA PHE A 8 -24.80 1.20 52.53
C PHE A 8 -25.53 2.54 52.28
N ALA A 9 -25.14 3.28 51.23
CA ALA A 9 -25.97 4.18 50.40
C ALA A 9 -25.16 4.55 49.13
N VAL A 10 -25.46 4.05 47.92
CA VAL A 10 -26.44 4.50 46.88
C VAL A 10 -26.21 5.92 46.32
N VAL A 11 -25.61 5.92 45.12
CA VAL A 11 -25.89 6.64 43.84
C VAL A 11 -26.68 7.97 43.86
N ALA A 12 -26.12 9.01 43.22
CA ALA A 12 -26.86 9.94 42.35
C ALA A 12 -25.95 10.63 41.32
N LEU A 13 -26.27 10.43 40.03
CA LEU A 13 -25.81 11.19 38.87
C LEU A 13 -26.54 12.54 38.81
N VAL A 14 -25.84 13.62 38.47
CA VAL A 14 -26.45 14.89 38.05
C VAL A 14 -25.76 15.37 36.77
N GLY A 15 -26.56 15.51 35.70
CA GLY A 15 -26.17 16.10 34.42
C GLY A 15 -26.30 17.62 34.42
N CYS A 16 -25.59 18.27 33.50
CA CYS A 16 -25.68 19.71 33.26
C CYS A 16 -26.80 20.02 32.26
N ALA A 17 -27.72 20.90 32.69
CA ALA A 17 -28.82 21.45 31.89
C ALA A 17 -28.45 22.80 31.27
N GLN A 18 -29.09 23.08 30.12
CA GLN A 18 -29.13 24.36 29.41
C GLN A 18 -30.02 25.38 30.12
N GLY A 19 -29.69 26.67 29.93
CA GLY A 19 -30.49 27.83 30.34
C GLY A 19 -30.61 28.86 29.20
N PRO A 20 -31.55 29.84 29.30
CA PRO A 20 -32.53 30.10 28.24
C PRO A 20 -32.35 31.45 27.51
N GLY A 21 -33.20 31.65 26.50
CA GLY A 21 -33.11 32.68 25.47
C GLY A 21 -33.68 34.06 25.79
N ALA A 22 -33.69 34.90 24.75
CA ALA A 22 -34.46 36.14 24.65
C ALA A 22 -34.82 36.44 23.18
N THR A 23 -36.02 36.98 23.01
CA THR A 23 -36.85 37.19 21.82
C THR A 23 -36.66 38.55 21.15
N GLY A 24 -37.00 38.67 19.85
CA GLY A 24 -37.28 39.95 19.18
C GLY A 24 -37.72 39.78 17.71
N SER A 25 -38.91 40.29 17.36
CA SER A 25 -39.65 40.07 16.11
C SER A 25 -39.65 41.27 15.15
N GLY A 26 -39.97 41.00 13.87
CA GLY A 26 -40.49 41.94 12.83
C GLY A 26 -39.45 42.35 11.79
N GLY A 27 -39.67 42.39 10.46
CA GLY A 27 -40.83 42.19 9.57
C GLY A 27 -40.54 42.96 8.26
N GLY A 28 -41.01 42.49 7.10
CA GLY A 28 -41.18 43.32 5.88
C GLY A 28 -40.40 42.91 4.62
N ASP A 29 -41.16 42.68 3.54
CA ASP A 29 -40.77 42.33 2.16
C ASP A 29 -39.99 43.43 1.40
N GLY A 30 -39.24 43.04 0.35
CA GLY A 30 -38.70 44.00 -0.61
C GLY A 30 -37.74 43.41 -1.65
N SER A 31 -38.15 43.49 -2.91
CA SER A 31 -37.50 42.98 -4.13
C SER A 31 -36.25 43.78 -4.58
N SER A 32 -35.39 43.09 -5.36
CA SER A 32 -34.56 43.56 -6.49
C SER A 32 -33.37 44.52 -6.27
N GLY A 33 -32.24 44.20 -6.90
CA GLY A 33 -31.19 45.16 -7.26
C GLY A 33 -29.77 44.66 -7.00
N GLY A 34 -28.96 44.51 -8.04
CA GLY A 34 -27.63 43.92 -8.01
C GLY A 34 -26.54 44.74 -7.30
N GLY A 35 -25.42 44.06 -7.02
CA GLY A 35 -24.20 44.65 -6.47
C GLY A 35 -23.11 43.59 -6.37
N SER A 36 -22.12 43.71 -7.24
CA SER A 36 -20.90 42.91 -7.28
C SER A 36 -19.97 43.17 -6.09
N THR A 37 -19.11 42.16 -5.83
CA THR A 37 -17.85 42.14 -5.05
C THR A 37 -17.89 41.64 -3.60
N GLY A 38 -17.07 40.61 -3.32
CA GLY A 38 -16.39 40.46 -2.02
C GLY A 38 -16.67 39.20 -1.19
N SER A 39 -15.89 38.15 -1.45
CA SER A 39 -15.26 37.24 -0.46
C SER A 39 -16.07 36.50 0.62
N GLY A 40 -15.90 35.16 0.64
CA GLY A 40 -15.75 34.38 1.88
C GLY A 40 -16.78 33.26 2.08
N GLY A 41 -16.28 32.02 2.27
CA GLY A 41 -17.02 30.97 2.97
C GLY A 41 -17.25 29.65 2.24
N GLY A 42 -16.19 29.01 1.73
CA GLY A 42 -16.25 27.58 1.39
C GLY A 42 -15.92 26.74 2.63
N THR A 43 -16.94 26.28 3.37
CA THR A 43 -16.77 25.29 4.45
C THR A 43 -17.26 23.92 4.00
N GLY A 44 -16.39 22.91 4.15
CA GLY A 44 -16.83 21.58 4.58
C GLY A 44 -16.82 20.45 3.54
N ALA A 45 -15.67 20.17 2.93
CA ALA A 45 -15.39 18.84 2.40
C ALA A 45 -14.25 18.21 3.22
N SER A 46 -14.60 17.54 4.31
CA SER A 46 -13.68 16.65 5.04
C SER A 46 -13.49 15.37 4.22
N GLY A 47 -12.66 15.46 3.18
CA GLY A 47 -12.02 14.30 2.56
C GLY A 47 -10.71 14.05 3.31
N GLY A 48 -10.61 12.93 4.03
CA GLY A 48 -9.38 12.44 4.62
C GLY A 48 -8.40 12.01 3.54
N GLY A 49 -7.79 12.99 2.86
CA GLY A 49 -6.57 12.78 2.09
C GLY A 49 -5.41 12.73 3.07
N THR A 50 -4.54 11.73 2.95
CA THR A 50 -3.21 11.79 3.58
C THR A 50 -2.50 13.01 3.04
N SER A 51 -2.51 14.10 3.81
CA SER A 51 -1.69 15.27 3.55
C SER A 51 -0.27 14.78 3.31
N SER A 52 0.26 15.06 2.12
CA SER A 52 1.66 14.80 1.77
C SER A 52 2.55 15.40 2.87
N MET A 53 3.15 14.53 3.68
CA MET A 53 4.03 14.92 4.79
C MET A 53 5.44 15.29 4.31
N ILE A 54 5.70 15.22 2.99
CA ILE A 54 6.99 15.57 2.37
C ILE A 54 6.81 16.85 1.56
N LYS A 55 7.71 17.82 1.79
CA LYS A 55 7.74 19.09 1.05
C LYS A 55 8.30 18.86 -0.36
N ALA A 56 7.88 19.68 -1.32
CA ALA A 56 8.10 19.43 -2.74
C ALA A 56 9.55 19.59 -3.23
N ASP A 57 10.50 19.88 -2.34
CA ASP A 57 11.90 20.20 -2.62
C ASP A 57 12.82 18.98 -2.67
N LEU A 58 12.31 17.79 -2.37
CA LEU A 58 13.03 16.53 -2.50
C LEU A 58 12.82 15.88 -3.88
N PRO A 59 13.81 15.15 -4.42
CA PRO A 59 13.59 14.24 -5.54
C PRO A 59 12.55 13.16 -5.21
N CYS A 60 11.76 12.74 -6.20
CA CYS A 60 10.62 11.83 -5.97
C CYS A 60 11.03 10.45 -5.43
N ASP A 61 12.18 9.94 -5.84
CA ASP A 61 12.77 8.69 -5.36
C ASP A 61 13.16 8.78 -3.87
N VAL A 62 13.79 9.90 -3.48
CA VAL A 62 14.10 10.21 -2.08
C VAL A 62 12.81 10.32 -1.28
N ALA A 63 11.84 11.10 -1.74
CA ALA A 63 10.54 11.26 -1.08
C ALA A 63 9.82 9.91 -0.89
N ALA A 64 9.79 9.06 -1.92
CA ALA A 64 9.12 7.76 -1.86
C ALA A 64 9.73 6.82 -0.81
N MET A 65 11.06 6.75 -0.76
CA MET A 65 11.78 5.99 0.27
C MET A 65 11.47 6.50 1.68
N LEU A 66 11.48 7.83 1.87
CA LEU A 66 11.17 8.42 3.16
C LEU A 66 9.75 8.08 3.60
N ASN A 67 8.79 8.11 2.67
CA ASN A 67 7.42 7.71 2.93
C ASN A 67 7.29 6.22 3.31
N ALA A 68 8.08 5.36 2.68
CA ALA A 68 8.04 3.92 2.93
C ALA A 68 8.72 3.51 4.24
N SER A 69 9.78 4.20 4.66
CA SER A 69 10.67 3.69 5.72
C SER A 69 11.02 4.68 6.82
N CYS A 70 10.88 6.00 6.62
CA CYS A 70 11.48 6.98 7.53
C CYS A 70 10.46 7.85 8.26
N ILE A 71 9.46 8.40 7.55
CA ILE A 71 8.59 9.45 8.10
C ILE A 71 7.63 8.95 9.20
N GLY A 72 7.44 7.63 9.32
CA GLY A 72 6.65 7.07 10.42
C GLY A 72 7.23 7.40 11.81
N CYS A 73 8.53 7.70 11.89
CA CYS A 73 9.18 8.23 13.09
C CYS A 73 9.73 9.64 12.88
N HIS A 74 10.28 9.93 11.69
CA HIS A 74 10.96 11.19 11.35
C HIS A 74 10.08 12.17 10.53
N GLY A 75 8.76 12.12 10.71
CA GLY A 75 7.80 12.98 10.00
C GLY A 75 7.70 14.39 10.58
N GLU A 76 6.76 15.20 10.07
CA GLU A 76 6.41 16.55 10.62
C GLU A 76 6.05 16.48 12.12
N VAL A 77 5.53 15.34 12.56
CA VAL A 77 5.41 14.99 13.98
C VAL A 77 6.43 13.90 14.28
N LEU A 78 7.34 14.18 15.20
CA LEU A 78 8.33 13.20 15.66
C LEU A 78 7.63 12.12 16.49
N ALA A 79 7.94 10.86 16.20
CA ALA A 79 7.46 9.71 16.94
C ALA A 79 8.61 8.78 17.32
N GLN A 80 8.37 7.88 18.27
CA GLN A 80 9.33 6.84 18.69
C GLN A 80 10.72 7.39 19.07
N SER A 81 10.75 8.56 19.70
CA SER A 81 11.99 9.27 20.12
C SER A 81 12.93 9.67 18.97
N ALA A 82 12.42 9.78 17.75
CA ALA A 82 13.16 10.40 16.65
C ALA A 82 13.59 11.84 17.03
N PRO A 83 14.88 12.20 16.93
CA PRO A 83 15.37 13.48 17.42
C PRO A 83 15.36 14.60 16.35
N MET A 84 14.95 14.29 15.12
CA MET A 84 14.92 15.23 14.00
C MET A 84 13.86 14.85 12.96
N HIS A 85 13.36 15.86 12.25
CA HIS A 85 12.54 15.71 11.06
C HIS A 85 13.39 15.34 9.86
N LEU A 86 12.82 14.60 8.89
CA LEU A 86 13.46 14.22 7.63
C LEU A 86 12.42 14.33 6.49
N VAL A 87 11.74 15.47 6.41
CA VAL A 87 10.57 15.68 5.54
C VAL A 87 10.79 16.68 4.41
N ASN A 88 11.93 17.37 4.42
CA ASN A 88 12.32 18.32 3.38
C ASN A 88 13.84 18.29 3.15
N ARG A 89 14.33 18.99 2.13
CA ARG A 89 15.76 19.01 1.79
C ARG A 89 16.62 19.69 2.85
N ASP A 90 16.11 20.76 3.46
CA ASP A 90 16.82 21.52 4.48
C ASP A 90 17.09 20.66 5.73
N ASP A 91 16.17 19.77 6.09
CA ASP A 91 16.35 18.79 7.17
C ASP A 91 17.58 17.92 6.92
N PHE A 92 17.78 17.43 5.69
CA PHE A 92 18.95 16.60 5.37
C PHE A 92 20.25 17.39 5.29
N LEU A 93 20.19 18.67 4.91
CA LEU A 93 21.34 19.56 4.87
C LEU A 93 21.76 20.05 6.26
N ALA A 94 20.84 20.06 7.22
CA ALA A 94 21.14 20.46 8.59
C ALA A 94 22.20 19.54 9.22
N LYS A 95 23.06 20.15 10.05
CA LYS A 95 24.15 19.45 10.73
C LYS A 95 23.61 18.49 11.78
N SER A 96 24.27 17.34 11.90
CA SER A 96 23.89 16.37 12.92
C SER A 96 24.24 16.87 14.31
N ASN A 97 23.28 16.73 15.22
CA ASN A 97 23.48 16.94 16.65
C ASN A 97 24.41 15.90 17.32
N ILE A 98 24.64 14.74 16.68
CA ILE A 98 25.53 13.69 17.17
C ILE A 98 26.95 13.85 16.60
N ASP A 99 27.06 14.23 15.34
CA ASP A 99 28.35 14.47 14.69
C ASP A 99 28.26 15.73 13.80
N PRO A 100 28.65 16.91 14.31
CA PRO A 100 28.56 18.18 13.58
C PRO A 100 29.40 18.25 12.30
N SER A 101 30.35 17.32 12.10
CA SER A 101 31.07 17.23 10.83
C SER A 101 30.16 16.77 9.69
N GLN A 102 29.13 15.98 10.01
CA GLN A 102 28.18 15.41 9.07
C GLN A 102 26.84 16.15 9.08
N ASN A 103 26.14 16.15 7.94
CA ASN A 103 24.73 16.52 7.87
C ASN A 103 23.82 15.29 8.08
N TYR A 104 22.52 15.52 8.27
CA TYR A 104 21.58 14.42 8.52
C TYR A 104 21.43 13.49 7.31
N GLY A 105 21.66 13.94 6.07
CA GLY A 105 21.78 13.06 4.90
C GLY A 105 22.91 12.04 5.05
N GLN A 106 24.11 12.50 5.37
CA GLN A 106 25.29 11.65 5.61
C GLN A 106 25.08 10.70 6.79
N ARG A 107 24.51 11.18 7.90
CA ARG A 107 24.18 10.32 9.05
C ARG A 107 23.13 9.27 8.72
N SER A 108 22.15 9.61 7.88
CA SER A 108 21.12 8.66 7.47
C SER A 108 21.72 7.49 6.68
N VAL A 109 22.69 7.74 5.79
CA VAL A 109 23.45 6.66 5.10
C VAL A 109 24.16 5.75 6.11
N VAL A 110 24.87 6.33 7.09
CA VAL A 110 25.58 5.55 8.12
C VAL A 110 24.61 4.70 8.96
N ARG A 111 23.43 5.25 9.32
CA ARG A 111 22.44 4.55 10.12
C ARG A 111 21.71 3.46 9.34
N MET A 112 21.40 3.69 8.06
CA MET A 112 20.81 2.67 7.21
C MET A 112 21.77 1.50 6.94
N ALA A 113 23.07 1.72 6.96
CA ALA A 113 24.06 0.67 6.75
C ALA A 113 24.51 -0.04 8.05
N SER A 114 24.04 0.40 9.22
CA SER A 114 24.52 -0.12 10.52
C SER A 114 23.83 -1.42 10.90
N ASN A 115 24.60 -2.46 11.24
CA ASN A 115 24.05 -3.71 11.79
C ASN A 115 23.74 -3.64 13.30
N ASP A 116 24.34 -2.69 14.03
CA ASP A 116 24.18 -2.55 15.48
C ASP A 116 23.00 -1.65 15.85
N ILE A 117 22.83 -0.54 15.13
CA ILE A 117 21.76 0.45 15.35
C ILE A 117 21.11 0.87 14.02
N PRO A 118 20.56 -0.10 13.25
CA PRO A 118 19.98 0.16 11.95
C PRO A 118 18.86 1.18 12.00
N MET A 119 18.66 1.86 10.88
CA MET A 119 17.45 2.63 10.60
C MET A 119 16.79 2.06 9.34
N PRO A 120 15.49 1.68 9.39
CA PRO A 120 14.63 1.66 10.58
C PRO A 120 15.08 0.68 11.69
N PRO A 121 14.79 0.95 12.97
CA PRO A 121 15.08 0.01 14.05
C PRO A 121 14.13 -1.19 13.98
N ALA A 122 14.58 -2.36 14.46
CA ALA A 122 13.73 -3.53 14.58
C ALA A 122 12.47 -3.25 15.43
N PRO A 123 11.30 -3.83 15.10
CA PRO A 123 11.07 -4.93 14.16
C PRO A 123 10.77 -4.50 12.72
N ALA A 124 10.89 -3.21 12.38
CA ALA A 124 10.70 -2.77 11.00
C ALA A 124 11.77 -3.39 10.10
N ALA A 125 11.38 -3.69 8.85
CA ALA A 125 12.31 -4.23 7.88
C ALA A 125 13.44 -3.23 7.61
N HIS A 126 14.66 -3.74 7.48
CA HIS A 126 15.80 -2.95 7.06
C HIS A 126 15.58 -2.41 5.64
N VAL A 127 16.06 -1.20 5.36
CA VAL A 127 16.07 -0.69 3.99
C VAL A 127 16.93 -1.62 3.14
N ASP A 128 16.46 -2.01 1.96
CA ASP A 128 17.23 -2.89 1.07
C ASP A 128 18.48 -2.17 0.53
N GLN A 129 19.51 -2.94 0.18
CA GLN A 129 20.81 -2.39 -0.22
C GLN A 129 20.75 -1.49 -1.46
N VAL A 130 19.81 -1.73 -2.38
CA VAL A 130 19.68 -0.92 -3.60
C VAL A 130 19.07 0.44 -3.26
N THR A 131 18.03 0.46 -2.44
CA THR A 131 17.44 1.71 -1.93
C THR A 131 18.45 2.51 -1.10
N GLN A 132 19.24 1.85 -0.26
CA GLN A 132 20.34 2.52 0.46
C GLN A 132 21.38 3.12 -0.47
N GLN A 133 21.75 2.40 -1.53
CA GLN A 133 22.71 2.87 -2.53
C GLN A 133 22.17 4.09 -3.29
N ALA A 134 20.89 4.08 -3.68
CA ALA A 134 20.25 5.21 -4.34
C ALA A 134 20.26 6.47 -3.46
N PHE A 135 19.90 6.34 -2.17
CA PHE A 135 19.99 7.44 -1.21
C PHE A 135 21.42 7.93 -1.04
N SER A 136 22.38 7.00 -0.91
CA SER A 136 23.80 7.34 -0.78
C SER A 136 24.30 8.13 -1.99
N THR A 137 23.91 7.75 -3.21
CA THR A 137 24.26 8.47 -4.43
C THR A 137 23.69 9.90 -4.42
N TRP A 138 22.43 10.09 -4.00
CA TRP A 138 21.84 11.42 -3.86
C TRP A 138 22.58 12.28 -2.81
N VAL A 139 22.95 11.68 -1.67
CA VAL A 139 23.73 12.35 -0.62
C VAL A 139 25.12 12.75 -1.13
N GLN A 140 25.80 11.87 -1.85
CA GLN A 140 27.13 12.13 -2.45
C GLN A 140 27.07 13.22 -3.52
N ALA A 141 25.97 13.34 -4.26
CA ALA A 141 25.75 14.41 -5.23
C ALA A 141 25.49 15.79 -4.58
N GLY A 142 25.59 15.91 -3.25
CA GLY A 142 25.33 17.15 -2.52
C GLY A 142 23.84 17.41 -2.29
N MET A 143 23.01 16.36 -2.35
CA MET A 143 21.56 16.42 -2.15
C MET A 143 20.92 17.50 -3.02
N PRO A 144 21.04 17.43 -4.36
CA PRO A 144 20.40 18.42 -5.23
C PRO A 144 18.89 18.44 -4.99
N ALA A 145 18.29 19.64 -5.09
CA ALA A 145 16.85 19.81 -4.92
C ALA A 145 16.09 19.09 -6.03
N GLY A 146 14.90 18.60 -5.68
CA GLY A 146 13.92 18.05 -6.61
C GLY A 146 12.66 18.90 -6.65
N ASN A 147 11.68 18.43 -7.41
CA ASN A 147 10.36 19.02 -7.53
C ASN A 147 9.27 17.95 -7.43
N CYS A 148 9.24 17.25 -6.30
CA CYS A 148 8.16 16.32 -5.97
C CYS A 148 6.92 17.10 -5.48
N ALA A 149 6.26 17.85 -6.37
CA ALA A 149 4.96 18.46 -6.04
C ALA A 149 3.96 17.35 -5.69
N ALA A 150 3.08 17.62 -4.73
CA ALA A 150 2.14 16.68 -4.11
C ALA A 150 1.12 16.08 -5.09
N ASP A 151 1.59 15.14 -5.90
CA ASP A 151 0.87 13.99 -6.44
C ASP A 151 1.78 12.83 -6.11
N ALA A 152 1.50 12.10 -5.03
CA ALA A 152 2.28 10.94 -4.61
C ALA A 152 2.07 9.79 -5.62
N GLY A 153 2.66 9.92 -6.81
CA GLY A 153 2.96 8.79 -7.65
C GLY A 153 3.95 7.89 -6.91
N THR A 154 3.58 6.62 -6.72
CA THR A 154 4.57 5.57 -6.49
C THR A 154 5.64 5.58 -7.59
N PRO A 155 6.84 5.09 -7.31
CA PRO A 155 8.08 5.58 -7.90
C PRO A 155 8.05 5.55 -9.42
N THR A 156 8.23 6.71 -10.05
CA THR A 156 9.05 6.69 -11.26
C THR A 156 10.46 6.39 -10.76
N MET A 157 10.84 5.10 -10.74
CA MET A 157 12.24 4.82 -10.99
C MET A 157 12.52 5.52 -12.31
N ARG A 158 13.34 6.59 -12.25
CA ARG A 158 13.84 7.20 -13.46
C ARG A 158 14.44 6.07 -14.23
N ILE A 159 13.88 5.77 -15.39
CA ILE A 159 14.56 4.94 -16.34
C ILE A 159 15.66 5.82 -16.95
N THR A 160 16.61 6.28 -16.14
CA THR A 160 17.82 6.97 -16.58
C THR A 160 18.77 6.03 -17.30
N ASP A 161 18.44 4.73 -17.32
CA ASP A 161 19.01 3.72 -18.23
C ASP A 161 18.00 3.27 -19.33
N ALA A 162 16.84 3.93 -19.50
CA ALA A 162 15.91 3.64 -20.63
C ALA A 162 16.42 4.16 -21.97
N GLY A 163 17.53 4.89 -21.96
CA GLY A 163 18.36 5.08 -23.16
C GLY A 163 18.76 3.75 -23.83
N ALA A 164 18.35 2.60 -23.26
CA ALA A 164 18.47 1.29 -23.82
C ALA A 164 17.18 0.59 -24.30
N MET A 165 15.96 1.17 -24.31
CA MET A 165 14.74 0.49 -24.81
C MET A 165 13.91 1.35 -25.78
N PRO A 166 13.19 0.76 -26.75
CA PRO A 166 12.17 1.48 -27.54
C PRO A 166 11.05 2.03 -26.65
N CYS A 167 10.47 3.18 -27.00
CA CYS A 167 9.49 3.88 -26.14
C CYS A 167 8.20 3.09 -25.89
N ASP A 168 7.71 2.37 -26.88
CA ASP A 168 6.54 1.49 -26.79
C ASP A 168 6.78 0.32 -25.82
N VAL A 169 7.96 -0.29 -25.89
CA VAL A 169 8.41 -1.32 -24.95
C VAL A 169 8.54 -0.77 -23.55
N ALA A 170 9.21 0.37 -23.41
CA ALA A 170 9.43 1.01 -22.12
C ALA A 170 8.08 1.37 -21.45
N ALA A 171 7.11 1.85 -22.22
CA ALA A 171 5.75 2.14 -21.73
C ALA A 171 5.04 0.87 -21.24
N ALA A 172 5.10 -0.22 -22.01
CA ALA A 172 4.52 -1.51 -21.60
C ALA A 172 5.19 -2.07 -20.34
N VAL A 173 6.53 -1.98 -20.24
CA VAL A 173 7.30 -2.40 -19.06
C VAL A 173 6.89 -1.59 -17.84
N ALA A 174 6.78 -0.27 -17.97
CA ALA A 174 6.40 0.58 -16.86
C ALA A 174 4.96 0.32 -16.38
N ALA A 175 4.02 0.14 -17.31
CA ALA A 175 2.60 -0.08 -16.98
C ALA A 175 2.29 -1.50 -16.45
N LYS A 176 3.03 -2.53 -16.88
CA LYS A 176 2.65 -3.94 -16.62
C LYS A 176 3.68 -4.70 -15.79
N CYS A 177 4.97 -4.51 -16.06
CA CYS A 177 6.03 -5.27 -15.41
C CYS A 177 6.45 -4.62 -14.09
N ALA A 178 6.69 -3.31 -14.12
CA ALA A 178 7.23 -2.54 -13.00
C ALA A 178 6.30 -2.53 -11.77
N THR A 179 5.01 -2.81 -11.92
CA THR A 179 4.09 -2.97 -10.79
C THR A 179 4.59 -3.98 -9.75
N CYS A 180 5.19 -5.09 -10.19
CA CYS A 180 5.72 -6.13 -9.30
C CYS A 180 7.25 -6.20 -9.38
N HIS A 181 7.79 -6.15 -10.60
CA HIS A 181 9.22 -6.30 -10.89
C HIS A 181 9.98 -4.97 -10.73
N GLN A 182 9.68 -4.23 -9.66
CA GLN A 182 10.32 -2.97 -9.28
C GLN A 182 11.40 -3.17 -8.21
N VAL A 183 12.05 -2.08 -7.81
CA VAL A 183 12.87 -2.01 -6.61
C VAL A 183 12.29 -0.96 -5.66
N PRO A 184 11.94 -1.35 -4.41
CA PRO A 184 11.94 -2.71 -3.86
C PRO A 184 10.89 -3.61 -4.52
N LEU A 185 11.17 -4.92 -4.60
CA LEU A 185 10.28 -5.90 -5.24
C LEU A 185 8.92 -5.99 -4.55
N ARG A 186 7.85 -6.19 -5.33
CA ARG A 186 6.49 -6.39 -4.82
C ARG A 186 5.82 -7.62 -5.43
N GLY A 187 4.77 -8.12 -4.78
CA GLY A 187 3.97 -9.23 -5.31
C GLY A 187 4.75 -10.54 -5.46
N ALA A 188 5.81 -10.72 -4.65
CA ALA A 188 6.75 -11.84 -4.72
C ALA A 188 7.48 -11.96 -6.07
N ALA A 189 7.66 -10.86 -6.81
CA ALA A 189 8.59 -10.83 -7.93
C ALA A 189 10.00 -11.20 -7.43
N PRO A 190 10.71 -12.13 -8.08
CA PRO A 190 12.02 -12.59 -7.62
C PRO A 190 13.18 -11.68 -8.04
N PHE A 191 12.98 -10.81 -9.04
CA PHE A 191 14.00 -9.92 -9.60
C PHE A 191 13.36 -8.72 -10.32
N PRO A 192 14.10 -7.60 -10.49
CA PRO A 192 13.64 -6.45 -11.24
C PRO A 192 13.56 -6.74 -12.75
N LEU A 193 12.66 -6.03 -13.44
CA LEU A 193 12.51 -6.00 -14.90
C LEU A 193 12.25 -4.55 -15.32
N LEU A 194 13.22 -3.68 -15.04
CA LEU A 194 13.09 -2.23 -15.19
C LEU A 194 14.01 -1.69 -16.27
N THR A 195 15.14 -2.36 -16.50
CA THR A 195 16.17 -1.96 -17.45
C THR A 195 16.34 -3.00 -18.56
N ARG A 196 16.88 -2.61 -19.72
CA ARG A 196 17.25 -3.57 -20.76
C ARG A 196 18.25 -4.62 -20.25
N ALA A 197 19.15 -4.25 -19.35
CA ALA A 197 20.11 -5.18 -18.75
C ALA A 197 19.40 -6.28 -17.93
N ASP A 198 18.33 -5.94 -17.20
CA ASP A 198 17.50 -6.93 -16.52
C ASP A 198 16.92 -7.94 -17.51
N PHE A 199 16.43 -7.46 -18.66
CA PHE A 199 15.85 -8.32 -19.70
C PHE A 199 16.89 -9.20 -20.41
N LEU A 200 18.12 -8.72 -20.58
CA LEU A 200 19.24 -9.48 -21.17
C LEU A 200 19.83 -10.53 -20.23
N THR A 201 19.58 -10.43 -18.93
CA THR A 201 20.06 -11.41 -17.95
C THR A 201 19.46 -12.79 -18.23
N GLN A 202 20.25 -13.86 -18.06
CA GLN A 202 19.75 -15.23 -18.22
C GLN A 202 18.66 -15.56 -17.20
N SER A 203 17.68 -16.36 -17.63
CA SER A 203 16.62 -16.83 -16.75
C SER A 203 17.12 -17.92 -15.81
N GLU A 204 16.88 -17.73 -14.52
CA GLU A 204 17.17 -18.73 -13.49
C GLU A 204 16.34 -20.02 -13.65
N THR A 205 15.18 -19.95 -14.31
CA THR A 205 14.31 -21.12 -14.56
C THR A 205 14.70 -21.88 -15.83
N ASP A 206 15.37 -21.20 -16.77
CA ASP A 206 15.79 -21.77 -18.05
C ASP A 206 16.99 -20.96 -18.54
N PRO A 207 18.22 -21.39 -18.22
CA PRO A 207 19.43 -20.66 -18.55
C PRO A 207 19.69 -20.52 -20.05
N THR A 208 18.97 -21.27 -20.90
CA THR A 208 19.05 -21.14 -22.36
C THR A 208 18.31 -19.91 -22.91
N LYS A 209 17.57 -19.21 -22.04
CA LYS A 209 16.76 -18.05 -22.40
C LYS A 209 17.14 -16.85 -21.56
N THR A 210 17.04 -15.68 -22.18
CA THR A 210 17.03 -14.40 -21.49
C THR A 210 15.73 -14.23 -20.70
N ARG A 211 15.75 -13.34 -19.70
CA ARG A 211 14.54 -12.92 -18.97
C ARG A 211 13.52 -12.28 -19.91
N ALA A 212 13.93 -11.65 -21.01
CA ALA A 212 13.05 -11.13 -22.05
C ALA A 212 12.24 -12.25 -22.74
N GLU A 213 12.92 -13.29 -23.23
CA GLU A 213 12.28 -14.44 -23.88
C GLU A 213 11.36 -15.19 -22.91
N ARG A 214 11.79 -15.35 -21.65
CA ARG A 214 10.93 -15.95 -20.62
C ARG A 214 9.73 -15.10 -20.28
N SER A 215 9.88 -13.78 -20.21
CA SER A 215 8.76 -12.86 -20.01
C SER A 215 7.74 -13.02 -21.13
N PHE A 216 8.18 -13.04 -22.39
CA PHE A 216 7.29 -13.24 -23.54
C PHE A 216 6.53 -14.58 -23.48
N ILE A 217 7.21 -15.68 -23.15
CA ILE A 217 6.54 -16.99 -22.95
C ILE A 217 5.47 -16.90 -21.86
N ARG A 218 5.76 -16.22 -20.74
CA ARG A 218 4.80 -16.07 -19.64
C ARG A 218 3.64 -15.14 -19.98
N MET A 219 3.83 -14.17 -20.87
CA MET A 219 2.74 -13.33 -21.37
C MET A 219 1.70 -14.14 -22.16
N GLN A 220 2.10 -15.30 -22.71
CA GLN A 220 1.25 -16.20 -23.49
C GLN A 220 0.78 -17.43 -22.72
N ASP A 221 1.26 -17.63 -21.48
CA ASP A 221 0.97 -18.82 -20.69
C ASP A 221 -0.43 -18.75 -20.08
N GLY A 222 -1.36 -19.58 -20.57
CA GLY A 222 -2.72 -19.66 -20.02
C GLY A 222 -2.81 -20.27 -18.61
N THR A 223 -1.76 -20.93 -18.14
CA THR A 223 -1.70 -21.60 -16.83
C THR A 223 -1.06 -20.72 -15.77
N ASN A 224 0.09 -20.08 -16.08
CA ASN A 224 0.82 -19.20 -15.16
C ASN A 224 1.20 -17.86 -15.81
N PRO A 225 0.21 -17.07 -16.26
CA PRO A 225 0.46 -15.86 -17.04
C PRO A 225 1.24 -14.80 -16.26
N MET A 226 1.90 -13.91 -17.00
CA MET A 226 2.31 -12.60 -16.52
C MET A 226 1.65 -11.49 -17.35
N PRO A 227 0.97 -10.52 -16.72
CA PRO A 227 0.71 -10.43 -15.27
C PRO A 227 -0.13 -11.63 -14.77
N PRO A 228 -0.10 -11.94 -13.46
CA PRO A 228 -0.90 -13.03 -12.92
C PRO A 228 -2.39 -12.83 -13.22
N VAL A 229 -3.18 -13.89 -13.08
CA VAL A 229 -4.63 -13.77 -13.25
C VAL A 229 -5.21 -12.83 -12.19
N GLY A 230 -6.18 -12.01 -12.57
CA GLY A 230 -6.77 -10.96 -11.74
C GLY A 230 -6.11 -9.59 -11.91
N TYR A 231 -5.05 -9.49 -12.73
CA TYR A 231 -4.36 -8.24 -13.05
C TYR A 231 -4.64 -7.81 -14.49
N PRO A 232 -4.65 -6.50 -14.81
CA PRO A 232 -4.84 -6.04 -16.18
C PRO A 232 -3.81 -6.65 -17.12
N GLY A 233 -4.28 -7.44 -18.09
CA GLY A 233 -3.44 -8.01 -19.14
C GLY A 233 -2.85 -6.93 -20.06
N PHE A 234 -2.01 -7.39 -20.99
CA PHE A 234 -1.49 -6.56 -22.07
C PHE A 234 -2.57 -6.29 -23.11
N THR A 235 -2.59 -5.08 -23.68
CA THR A 235 -3.31 -4.82 -24.94
C THR A 235 -2.61 -5.54 -26.09
N ALA A 236 -3.30 -5.69 -27.22
CA ALA A 236 -2.70 -6.29 -28.41
C ALA A 236 -1.42 -5.53 -28.85
N ASP A 237 -1.46 -4.20 -28.83
CA ASP A 237 -0.34 -3.35 -29.23
C ASP A 237 0.84 -3.46 -28.27
N GLU A 238 0.59 -3.47 -26.96
CA GLU A 238 1.65 -3.66 -25.94
C GLU A 238 2.31 -5.03 -26.09
N ALA A 239 1.52 -6.09 -26.31
CA ALA A 239 2.03 -7.44 -26.51
C ALA A 239 2.84 -7.55 -27.81
N ILE A 240 2.38 -6.92 -28.91
CA ILE A 240 3.08 -6.89 -30.19
C ILE A 240 4.41 -6.13 -30.05
N ALA A 241 4.41 -4.94 -29.46
CA ALA A 241 5.62 -4.14 -29.25
C ALA A 241 6.68 -4.92 -28.47
N PHE A 242 6.30 -5.54 -27.34
CA PHE A 242 7.22 -6.35 -26.55
C PHE A 242 7.71 -7.58 -27.34
N SER A 243 6.82 -8.30 -28.04
CA SER A 243 7.19 -9.49 -28.81
C SER A 243 8.15 -9.20 -29.96
N ASN A 244 7.95 -8.08 -30.67
CA ASN A 244 8.81 -7.63 -31.76
C ASN A 244 10.18 -7.23 -31.22
N TRP A 245 10.22 -6.56 -30.07
CA TRP A 245 11.47 -6.19 -29.43
C TRP A 245 12.29 -7.39 -28.98
N VAL A 246 11.66 -8.39 -28.36
CA VAL A 246 12.32 -9.65 -27.97
C VAL A 246 12.83 -10.39 -29.22
N SER A 247 11.98 -10.58 -30.22
CA SER A 247 12.33 -11.27 -31.48
C SER A 247 13.41 -10.53 -32.28
N GLY A 248 13.47 -9.20 -32.15
CA GLY A 248 14.50 -8.35 -32.74
C GLY A 248 15.86 -8.40 -32.03
N GLY A 249 16.01 -9.24 -31.00
CA GLY A 249 17.24 -9.38 -30.22
C GLY A 249 17.35 -8.39 -29.06
N THR A 250 16.22 -7.91 -28.53
CA THR A 250 16.16 -6.91 -27.44
C THR A 250 17.08 -5.72 -27.73
N LYS A 251 16.92 -5.12 -28.91
CA LYS A 251 17.79 -4.03 -29.36
C LYS A 251 17.65 -2.79 -28.47
N GLU A 252 18.73 -2.04 -28.41
CA GLU A 252 18.74 -0.74 -27.76
C GLU A 252 17.74 0.20 -28.45
N GLY A 253 17.12 1.09 -27.68
CA GLY A 253 16.26 2.15 -28.20
C GLY A 253 16.48 3.45 -27.43
N THR A 254 15.95 4.55 -27.92
CA THR A 254 16.31 5.91 -27.48
C THR A 254 15.29 6.51 -26.51
N CYS A 255 14.63 5.69 -25.69
CA CYS A 255 13.58 6.20 -24.81
C CYS A 255 14.18 6.87 -23.58
N ASP A 256 14.29 8.19 -23.57
CA ASP A 256 14.91 8.87 -22.43
C ASP A 256 13.98 8.98 -21.21
N ARG A 257 12.66 8.86 -21.42
CA ARG A 257 11.64 8.87 -20.37
C ARG A 257 10.33 8.29 -20.86
N VAL A 258 9.78 7.35 -20.09
CA VAL A 258 8.36 7.01 -20.08
C VAL A 258 7.78 7.39 -18.74
N ASP A 259 6.59 7.98 -18.77
CA ASP A 259 5.77 8.13 -17.57
C ASP A 259 5.35 6.73 -17.13
N ALA A 260 5.66 6.35 -15.88
CA ALA A 260 5.30 5.04 -15.34
C ALA A 260 3.79 4.90 -15.07
N GLY A 261 3.02 5.96 -15.36
CA GLY A 261 1.62 6.06 -15.03
C GLY A 261 1.42 6.38 -13.55
N THR A 262 0.23 6.84 -13.23
CA THR A 262 -0.19 7.05 -11.84
C THR A 262 -0.38 5.71 -11.14
N VAL A 263 -0.30 5.69 -9.80
CA VAL A 263 -0.83 4.57 -9.01
C VAL A 263 -2.22 4.24 -9.55
N SER A 264 -2.49 2.96 -9.80
CA SER A 264 -3.79 2.54 -10.31
C SER A 264 -4.89 3.21 -9.48
N PRO A 265 -5.81 3.95 -10.13
CA PRO A 265 -6.81 4.71 -9.41
C PRO A 265 -7.70 3.75 -8.63
N LEU A 266 -8.10 4.19 -7.44
CA LEU A 266 -9.00 3.41 -6.62
C LEU A 266 -10.39 3.35 -7.27
N SER A 267 -10.90 2.16 -7.48
CA SER A 267 -12.23 1.90 -8.02
C SER A 267 -13.17 1.36 -6.93
N CYS A 268 -14.47 1.33 -7.25
CA CYS A 268 -15.40 0.43 -6.58
C CYS A 268 -16.21 -0.27 -7.67
N THR A 269 -15.82 -1.49 -8.03
CA THR A 269 -16.42 -2.20 -9.18
C THR A 269 -17.91 -2.49 -8.96
N SER A 270 -18.32 -2.73 -7.70
CA SER A 270 -19.74 -2.90 -7.39
C SER A 270 -20.53 -1.59 -7.44
N GLY A 271 -19.85 -0.43 -7.39
CA GLY A 271 -20.47 0.88 -7.23
C GLY A 271 -21.24 1.05 -5.91
N GLN A 272 -21.14 0.09 -4.98
CA GLN A 272 -21.88 0.06 -3.73
C GLN A 272 -20.91 0.05 -2.55
N PHE A 273 -21.17 0.94 -1.59
CA PHE A 273 -20.36 1.06 -0.38
C PHE A 273 -21.15 0.59 0.84
N TRP A 274 -20.44 0.02 1.80
CA TRP A 274 -20.95 -0.28 3.12
C TRP A 274 -21.25 1.03 3.87
N THR A 275 -22.50 1.19 4.32
CA THR A 275 -23.00 2.44 4.93
C THR A 275 -23.39 2.28 6.41
N PHE A 276 -23.32 1.07 6.97
CA PHE A 276 -23.76 0.81 8.35
C PHE A 276 -22.66 1.06 9.41
N GLY A 277 -21.52 1.63 9.00
CA GLY A 277 -20.41 1.94 9.89
C GLY A 277 -19.93 0.72 10.69
N ASN A 278 -19.89 0.85 12.02
CA ASN A 278 -19.44 -0.22 12.91
C ASN A 278 -20.57 -1.13 13.43
N ALA A 279 -21.77 -1.06 12.84
CA ALA A 279 -22.86 -1.94 13.21
C ALA A 279 -22.49 -3.41 12.92
N GLU A 280 -22.77 -4.29 13.88
CA GLU A 280 -22.50 -5.73 13.73
C GLU A 280 -23.32 -6.33 12.58
N SER A 281 -22.65 -7.01 11.67
CA SER A 281 -23.28 -7.69 10.53
C SER A 281 -22.36 -8.79 9.99
N PRO A 282 -22.89 -9.86 9.38
CA PRO A 282 -22.08 -10.83 8.64
C PRO A 282 -21.19 -10.20 7.55
N ASN A 283 -21.56 -9.01 7.06
CA ASN A 283 -20.83 -8.32 6.02
C ASN A 283 -19.66 -7.49 6.52
N MET A 284 -19.71 -6.95 7.74
CA MET A 284 -18.70 -6.04 8.31
C MET A 284 -18.23 -4.94 7.33
N ASN A 285 -17.13 -4.25 7.60
CA ASN A 285 -16.54 -3.27 6.68
C ASN A 285 -15.62 -3.99 5.67
N PRO A 286 -15.96 -4.07 4.37
CA PRO A 286 -15.03 -4.60 3.36
C PRO A 286 -13.74 -3.78 3.29
N GLY A 287 -12.60 -4.42 3.06
CA GLY A 287 -11.31 -3.77 2.83
C GLY A 287 -10.55 -3.31 4.08
N LEU A 288 -11.23 -3.04 5.20
CA LEU A 288 -10.57 -2.60 6.42
C LEU A 288 -9.87 -3.75 7.17
N ALA A 289 -8.81 -3.41 7.91
CA ALA A 289 -8.11 -4.34 8.79
C ALA A 289 -9.03 -4.78 9.94
N CYS A 290 -9.41 -6.06 9.91
CA CYS A 290 -10.46 -6.58 10.80
C CYS A 290 -9.94 -6.67 12.24
N ARG A 291 -8.74 -7.21 12.43
CA ARG A 291 -8.19 -7.45 13.77
C ARG A 291 -7.73 -6.16 14.42
N ALA A 292 -7.19 -5.21 13.66
CA ALA A 292 -6.77 -3.92 14.21
C ALA A 292 -7.90 -3.23 15.00
N CYS A 293 -9.13 -3.24 14.45
CA CYS A 293 -10.32 -2.73 15.11
C CYS A 293 -10.83 -3.67 16.21
N HIS A 294 -10.98 -4.96 15.91
CA HIS A 294 -11.56 -5.92 16.88
C HIS A 294 -10.72 -6.12 18.13
N THR A 295 -9.39 -6.03 18.06
CA THR A 295 -8.53 -6.20 19.25
C THR A 295 -8.80 -5.11 20.29
N GLN A 296 -9.29 -3.94 19.88
CA GLN A 296 -9.60 -2.82 20.76
C GLN A 296 -11.06 -2.84 21.23
N LEU A 297 -12.00 -3.07 20.31
CA LEU A 297 -13.44 -2.86 20.58
C LEU A 297 -14.20 -4.16 20.91
N ALA A 298 -13.71 -5.31 20.46
CA ALA A 298 -14.35 -6.59 20.67
C ALA A 298 -13.32 -7.75 20.57
N PRO A 299 -12.38 -7.85 21.53
CA PRO A 299 -11.23 -8.76 21.42
C PRO A 299 -11.63 -10.24 21.32
N PHE A 300 -12.78 -10.61 21.88
CA PHE A 300 -13.39 -11.94 21.76
C PHE A 300 -13.85 -12.29 20.32
N ARG A 301 -13.83 -11.33 19.40
CA ARG A 301 -14.14 -11.46 17.97
C ARG A 301 -12.96 -11.05 17.07
N ALA A 302 -11.76 -10.89 17.62
CA ALA A 302 -10.54 -10.63 16.86
C ALA A 302 -10.01 -11.91 16.19
N TYR A 303 -10.83 -12.51 15.31
CA TYR A 303 -10.55 -13.76 14.61
C TYR A 303 -9.18 -13.73 13.95
N PHE A 304 -8.41 -14.82 14.09
CA PHE A 304 -6.99 -14.81 13.73
C PHE A 304 -6.76 -14.60 12.24
N PHE A 305 -7.50 -15.31 11.39
CA PHE A 305 -7.48 -15.09 9.94
C PHE A 305 -8.69 -14.27 9.55
N SER A 306 -8.48 -13.20 8.80
CA SER A 306 -9.57 -12.34 8.35
C SER A 306 -9.14 -11.45 7.19
N GLY A 307 -10.07 -11.09 6.33
CA GLY A 307 -9.82 -10.12 5.27
C GLY A 307 -10.99 -10.04 4.30
N THR A 308 -10.72 -9.43 3.15
CA THR A 308 -11.69 -9.24 2.08
C THR A 308 -11.05 -9.59 0.75
N VAL A 309 -11.78 -10.31 -0.10
CA VAL A 309 -11.34 -10.57 -1.47
C VAL A 309 -12.24 -9.80 -2.44
N PHE A 310 -11.61 -9.23 -3.46
CA PHE A 310 -12.16 -8.23 -4.37
C PHE A 310 -12.12 -8.71 -5.84
N PRO A 311 -12.94 -8.13 -6.73
CA PRO A 311 -12.84 -8.42 -8.16
C PRO A 311 -11.67 -7.71 -8.85
N THR A 312 -11.16 -6.61 -8.27
CA THR A 312 -10.00 -5.88 -8.80
C THR A 312 -8.99 -5.52 -7.71
N LEU A 313 -7.78 -5.18 -8.13
CA LEU A 313 -6.63 -5.01 -7.24
C LEU A 313 -6.70 -3.76 -6.35
N HIS A 314 -7.40 -2.71 -6.79
CA HIS A 314 -7.37 -1.38 -6.17
C HIS A 314 -8.76 -0.90 -5.81
N GLU A 315 -9.51 -1.75 -5.11
CA GLU A 315 -10.85 -1.41 -4.63
C GLU A 315 -10.78 -0.57 -3.35
N LYS A 316 -11.63 0.45 -3.29
CA LYS A 316 -11.77 1.30 -2.12
C LYS A 316 -12.21 0.53 -0.88
N ASP A 317 -11.77 1.00 0.28
CA ASP A 317 -12.34 0.55 1.55
C ASP A 317 -13.85 0.73 1.52
N THR A 318 -14.54 -0.17 2.21
CA THR A 318 -16.00 -0.27 2.29
C THR A 318 -16.72 -0.64 0.99
N CYS A 319 -16.03 -0.84 -0.15
CA CYS A 319 -16.67 -1.31 -1.39
C CYS A 319 -17.18 -2.75 -1.23
N TYR A 320 -18.43 -3.02 -1.59
CA TYR A 320 -18.95 -4.39 -1.60
C TYR A 320 -18.25 -5.24 -2.68
N SER A 321 -18.04 -6.51 -2.36
CA SER A 321 -17.40 -7.49 -3.24
C SER A 321 -18.13 -8.83 -3.15
N ALA A 322 -19.23 -8.97 -3.88
CA ALA A 322 -19.92 -10.26 -3.94
C ALA A 322 -18.97 -11.32 -4.54
N PRO A 323 -18.68 -12.42 -3.82
CA PRO A 323 -17.78 -13.46 -4.30
C PRO A 323 -18.44 -14.30 -5.41
N PRO A 324 -17.65 -14.93 -6.31
CA PRO A 324 -18.12 -16.04 -7.12
C PRO A 324 -18.75 -17.16 -6.26
N SER A 325 -19.71 -17.91 -6.82
CA SER A 325 -20.51 -18.87 -6.04
C SER A 325 -19.72 -20.04 -5.44
N ASP A 326 -18.58 -20.41 -6.04
CA ASP A 326 -17.69 -21.47 -5.58
C ASP A 326 -16.44 -20.94 -4.84
N ALA A 327 -16.43 -19.64 -4.50
CA ALA A 327 -15.27 -18.96 -3.93
C ALA A 327 -14.85 -19.53 -2.57
N LYS A 328 -13.55 -19.78 -2.41
CA LYS A 328 -12.94 -20.21 -1.14
C LYS A 328 -11.65 -19.47 -0.88
N VAL A 329 -11.39 -19.21 0.40
CA VAL A 329 -10.09 -18.76 0.91
C VAL A 329 -9.51 -19.86 1.78
N GLN A 330 -8.31 -20.31 1.44
CA GLN A 330 -7.65 -21.45 2.07
C GLN A 330 -6.34 -21.02 2.70
N ILE A 331 -6.12 -21.44 3.94
CA ILE A 331 -4.83 -21.30 4.62
C ILE A 331 -4.07 -22.60 4.47
N ILE A 332 -2.86 -22.50 3.97
CA ILE A 332 -1.92 -23.59 3.77
C ILE A 332 -0.85 -23.48 4.85
N ASP A 333 -0.65 -24.54 5.63
CA ASP A 333 0.35 -24.57 6.69
C ASP A 333 1.78 -24.65 6.14
N LYS A 334 2.77 -24.53 7.03
CA LYS A 334 4.20 -24.65 6.67
C LYS A 334 4.58 -25.97 5.99
N ASN A 335 3.76 -27.01 6.13
CA ASN A 335 4.01 -28.33 5.56
C ASN A 335 3.33 -28.51 4.19
N GLY A 336 2.61 -27.49 3.71
CA GLY A 336 1.88 -27.52 2.44
C GLY A 336 0.45 -28.08 2.53
N ASN A 337 -0.07 -28.35 3.73
CA ASN A 337 -1.43 -28.86 3.90
C ASN A 337 -2.45 -27.73 3.94
N VAL A 338 -3.61 -27.92 3.33
CA VAL A 338 -4.77 -27.03 3.54
C VAL A 338 -5.27 -27.21 4.97
N ALA A 339 -4.90 -26.30 5.86
CA ALA A 339 -5.21 -26.35 7.28
C ALA A 339 -6.53 -25.66 7.64
N LEU A 340 -7.00 -24.73 6.80
CA LEU A 340 -8.29 -24.05 6.97
C LEU A 340 -8.88 -23.70 5.61
N THR A 341 -10.19 -23.86 5.45
CA THR A 341 -10.96 -23.36 4.30
C THR A 341 -12.09 -22.48 4.82
N MET A 342 -12.21 -21.27 4.29
CA MET A 342 -13.21 -20.27 4.65
C MET A 342 -14.04 -19.93 3.41
N VAL A 343 -15.34 -19.70 3.64
CA VAL A 343 -16.28 -19.21 2.62
C VAL A 343 -16.51 -17.73 2.88
N PRO A 344 -16.21 -16.85 1.91
CA PRO A 344 -16.49 -15.42 2.01
C PRO A 344 -17.99 -15.14 2.10
N SER A 345 -18.35 -14.04 2.76
CA SER A 345 -19.72 -13.55 2.81
C SER A 345 -20.21 -13.15 1.42
N GLY A 346 -21.44 -13.57 1.08
CA GLY A 346 -22.02 -13.45 -0.26
C GLY A 346 -22.25 -12.02 -0.77
N ALA A 347 -22.18 -10.99 0.08
CA ALA A 347 -22.32 -9.60 -0.36
C ALA A 347 -21.00 -8.81 -0.30
N SER A 348 -20.17 -9.06 0.71
CA SER A 348 -18.99 -8.24 1.02
C SER A 348 -17.67 -8.85 0.59
N GLY A 349 -17.61 -10.17 0.39
CA GLY A 349 -16.35 -10.86 0.14
C GLY A 349 -15.47 -10.97 1.39
N ASN A 350 -16.01 -10.57 2.54
CA ASN A 350 -15.35 -10.69 3.83
C ASN A 350 -15.30 -12.14 4.28
N PHE A 351 -14.16 -12.54 4.81
CA PHE A 351 -13.96 -13.87 5.38
C PHE A 351 -13.27 -13.76 6.74
N ARG A 352 -13.47 -14.79 7.56
CA ARG A 352 -12.81 -14.92 8.86
C ARG A 352 -12.69 -16.37 9.29
N SER A 353 -11.70 -16.67 10.13
CA SER A 353 -11.65 -17.90 10.90
C SER A 353 -12.73 -17.92 11.98
N SER A 354 -12.95 -19.08 12.59
CA SER A 354 -13.88 -19.25 13.72
C SER A 354 -13.24 -19.02 15.10
N SER A 355 -11.91 -18.90 15.17
CA SER A 355 -11.15 -18.68 16.40
C SER A 355 -10.32 -17.39 16.35
N THR A 356 -10.12 -16.76 17.51
CA THR A 356 -9.26 -15.58 17.72
C THR A 356 -7.78 -15.94 17.88
N SER A 357 -7.48 -17.22 18.10
CA SER A 357 -6.15 -17.82 18.06
C SER A 357 -6.04 -18.84 16.93
N THR A 358 -4.81 -19.19 16.54
CA THR A 358 -4.54 -20.19 15.52
C THR A 358 -3.79 -21.38 16.09
N ASN A 359 -4.16 -22.58 15.66
CA ASN A 359 -3.42 -23.82 15.85
C ASN A 359 -2.71 -24.26 14.55
N ILE A 360 -2.78 -23.45 13.48
CA ILE A 360 -2.12 -23.73 12.20
C ILE A 360 -0.62 -23.52 12.35
N ALA A 361 0.16 -24.48 11.86
CA ALA A 361 1.61 -24.39 11.88
C ALA A 361 2.12 -23.25 10.98
N MET A 362 2.92 -22.36 11.57
CA MET A 362 3.49 -21.18 10.94
C MET A 362 4.88 -21.42 10.34
N PRO A 363 5.31 -20.64 9.32
CA PRO A 363 4.52 -19.63 8.61
C PRO A 363 3.48 -20.28 7.68
N PHE A 364 2.44 -19.53 7.31
CA PHE A 364 1.38 -19.99 6.41
C PHE A 364 1.46 -19.34 5.04
N THR A 365 0.86 -19.95 4.03
CA THR A 365 0.48 -19.26 2.78
C THR A 365 -1.04 -19.27 2.60
N ALA A 366 -1.56 -18.36 1.78
CA ALA A 366 -2.99 -18.29 1.46
C ALA A 366 -3.22 -18.68 0.00
N ARG A 367 -4.34 -19.35 -0.27
CA ARG A 367 -4.83 -19.67 -1.61
C ARG A 367 -6.28 -19.27 -1.76
N ILE A 368 -6.60 -18.58 -2.84
CA ILE A 368 -7.96 -18.22 -3.23
C ILE A 368 -8.35 -19.11 -4.40
N THR A 369 -9.56 -19.67 -4.37
CA THR A 369 -10.09 -20.49 -5.46
C THR A 369 -11.46 -20.00 -5.87
N ALA A 370 -11.72 -19.85 -7.17
CA ALA A 370 -13.03 -19.53 -7.73
C ALA A 370 -13.08 -19.92 -9.22
N GLY A 371 -14.22 -20.34 -9.73
CA GLY A 371 -14.40 -20.73 -11.13
C GLY A 371 -13.44 -21.83 -11.60
N GLY A 372 -13.04 -22.73 -10.70
CA GLY A 372 -12.00 -23.75 -10.99
C GLY A 372 -10.57 -23.21 -11.12
N ARG A 373 -10.34 -21.91 -10.92
CA ARG A 373 -9.03 -21.24 -10.96
C ARG A 373 -8.51 -21.02 -9.54
N THR A 374 -7.19 -20.83 -9.41
CA THR A 374 -6.54 -20.61 -8.11
C THR A 374 -5.47 -19.54 -8.16
N ALA A 375 -5.44 -18.67 -7.15
CA ALA A 375 -4.34 -17.74 -6.87
C ALA A 375 -3.71 -18.11 -5.54
N THR A 376 -2.41 -18.42 -5.53
CA THR A 376 -1.68 -18.84 -4.31
C THR A 376 -0.59 -17.85 -3.98
N MET A 377 -0.56 -17.40 -2.73
CA MET A 377 0.49 -16.54 -2.19
C MET A 377 1.82 -17.30 -2.18
N ARG A 378 2.88 -16.67 -2.69
CA ARG A 378 4.23 -17.26 -2.74
C ARG A 378 5.05 -16.98 -1.48
N THR A 379 4.86 -15.81 -0.88
CA THR A 379 5.59 -15.40 0.32
C THR A 379 4.88 -15.91 1.57
N PRO A 380 5.52 -16.75 2.42
CA PRO A 380 4.95 -17.16 3.69
C PRO A 380 4.72 -15.97 4.63
N GLN A 381 3.66 -16.02 5.43
CA GLN A 381 3.25 -14.97 6.36
C GLN A 381 2.99 -15.52 7.76
N VAL A 382 2.98 -14.62 8.75
CA VAL A 382 2.60 -14.91 10.15
C VAL A 382 1.48 -14.01 10.67
N VAL A 383 1.11 -12.98 9.89
CA VAL A 383 0.03 -12.05 10.20
C VAL A 383 -1.26 -12.55 9.55
N GLY A 384 -2.24 -12.93 10.37
CA GLY A 384 -3.53 -13.44 9.87
C GLY A 384 -4.55 -12.36 9.49
N ASP A 385 -4.32 -11.08 9.82
CA ASP A 385 -5.12 -9.97 9.30
C ASP A 385 -4.65 -9.64 7.88
N CYS A 386 -5.27 -10.25 6.87
CA CYS A 386 -4.83 -10.15 5.49
C CYS A 386 -4.87 -8.71 4.98
N ASN A 387 -5.86 -7.93 5.40
CA ASN A 387 -6.04 -6.53 4.97
C ASN A 387 -4.97 -5.60 5.58
N ALA A 388 -4.15 -6.05 6.55
CA ALA A 388 -3.01 -5.29 7.03
C ALA A 388 -1.90 -5.14 5.97
N CYS A 389 -1.80 -6.09 5.04
CA CYS A 389 -0.93 -5.99 3.86
C CYS A 389 -1.75 -5.68 2.60
N HIS A 390 -2.94 -6.26 2.46
CA HIS A 390 -3.79 -6.11 1.28
C HIS A 390 -4.74 -4.90 1.37
N THR A 391 -4.15 -3.72 1.52
CA THR A 391 -4.84 -2.42 1.53
C THR A 391 -5.27 -1.98 0.12
N GLU A 392 -5.95 -0.83 0.00
CA GLU A 392 -6.33 -0.21 -1.27
C GLU A 392 -5.18 -0.15 -2.30
N GLN A 393 -3.96 0.16 -1.84
CA GLN A 393 -2.76 0.26 -2.69
C GLN A 393 -1.68 -0.79 -2.36
N GLY A 394 -1.96 -1.67 -1.41
CA GLY A 394 -1.01 -2.61 -0.87
C GLY A 394 -0.03 -1.99 0.12
N ALA A 395 0.43 -2.81 1.06
CA ALA A 395 1.44 -2.48 2.05
C ALA A 395 2.34 -3.70 2.27
N ASN A 396 3.54 -3.49 2.82
CA ASN A 396 4.47 -4.56 3.21
C ASN A 396 4.79 -5.54 2.06
N GLY A 397 4.95 -5.02 0.84
CA GLY A 397 5.27 -5.81 -0.37
C GLY A 397 4.06 -6.40 -1.09
N ALA A 398 2.85 -6.29 -0.53
CA ALA A 398 1.62 -6.52 -1.29
C ALA A 398 1.38 -5.35 -2.26
N ILE A 399 0.70 -5.64 -3.37
CA ILE A 399 0.45 -4.70 -4.48
C ILE A 399 -0.97 -4.14 -4.49
N GLY A 400 -1.81 -4.53 -3.54
CA GLY A 400 -3.21 -4.15 -3.45
C GLY A 400 -4.02 -5.19 -2.72
N ARG A 401 -5.31 -5.22 -3.03
CA ARG A 401 -6.31 -6.16 -2.49
C ARG A 401 -5.98 -7.62 -2.80
N LEU A 402 -6.59 -8.51 -2.02
CA LEU A 402 -6.76 -9.91 -2.45
C LEU A 402 -7.76 -9.94 -3.60
N VAL A 403 -7.44 -10.63 -4.69
CA VAL A 403 -8.27 -10.65 -5.92
C VAL A 403 -8.74 -12.06 -6.25
N TRP A 404 -9.94 -12.21 -6.80
CA TRP A 404 -10.43 -13.47 -7.35
C TRP A 404 -9.58 -13.95 -8.54
N PRO A 405 -9.29 -15.26 -8.66
CA PRO A 405 -8.39 -15.84 -9.67
C PRO A 405 -8.99 -16.07 -11.06
#